data_AF-A0A8U0A274-F1
#
_entry.id   AF-A0A8U0A274-F1
#
_cell.length_a   1.000
_cell.length_b   1.000
_cell.length_c   1.000
_cell.angle_alpha   90.00
_cell.angle_beta   90.00
_cell.angle_gamma   90.00
#
_symmetry.space_group_name_H-M   'P 1'
#
loop_
_entity.id
_entity.type
_entity.pdbx_description
1 polymer ?
#
loop_
_entity_poly.entity_id
_entity_poly.type
_entity_poly.pdbx_seq_one_letter_code
_entity_poly.pdbx_strand_id
1 'polypeptide(L)'
;MTAVEVHNVSPETVYTPCVTANKDEEGRTGCKYVQKYRRLQDETEYENVDLLIGNHQHALNEKYIADRVVILDEFNSGPFLNRFPSDNNIRDDPADLVSHFLTSHDSLPLNDITDIIEARIEQSDRLLTAVDWLKDTGVDRESARELLEITPSPFETTHVLTPLLTLSLLLMEKKSLGMEHVHAPDHWEAAGVSRGVQCARDRNSGEMVILDPPRLTSAKQVVGLDALPTEKMWEAVYDCSFTTKQILPRDRLDTYLRDAFDMQLVQLADGSNLYSGGNVSSRDDKRFKAVRIIEDSTYPVIAPKKALEEYRSRSNSSWFEQCIKSDPDCTTSEYSTGDLCALNYASITSSNKFAEESLGFVSGCPYPGDDIVTQWSVLCGEATEPNRSPDGGLTGFTGFGDDIYRHFTSNKVFQAILRFGRSDEIEDTTTVYVNTQALPEFLSASIEYTIKDERNALKEVLGIEALINAAWDEDQFSKQTASTLNTKITEQLYEQNRGDTGDVSNDHIRSILRSLDEDLIIRYEDAATGGADQYRWDGDEALHRCRIDDRSNYLLRSGATLYFLRLEED
;
A
#
# COMPACT_ATOMS: atom_id res chain seq x y z
N MET A 1 8.06 38.76 -2.01
CA MET A 1 8.23 37.31 -1.99
C MET A 1 7.89 36.79 -3.37
N THR A 2 8.90 36.43 -4.15
CA THR A 2 8.76 35.82 -5.48
C THR A 2 8.70 34.30 -5.32
N ALA A 3 7.51 33.74 -5.52
CA ALA A 3 7.32 32.29 -5.54
C ALA A 3 7.39 31.79 -6.99
N VAL A 4 8.19 30.76 -7.24
CA VAL A 4 8.24 30.07 -8.53
C VAL A 4 7.96 28.60 -8.32
N GLU A 5 6.84 28.17 -8.90
CA GLU A 5 6.45 26.77 -8.98
C GLU A 5 7.07 26.11 -10.21
N VAL A 6 8.00 25.20 -9.96
CA VAL A 6 8.72 24.40 -10.97
C VAL A 6 8.21 22.98 -10.98
N HIS A 7 6.94 22.80 -10.69
CA HIS A 7 6.25 21.54 -10.88
C HIS A 7 5.21 21.72 -11.98
N ASN A 8 4.76 20.60 -12.53
CA ASN A 8 3.65 20.61 -13.46
C ASN A 8 2.39 21.10 -12.73
N VAL A 9 1.68 22.06 -13.32
CA VAL A 9 0.27 22.27 -12.95
C VAL A 9 -0.47 21.09 -13.57
N SER A 10 -1.17 20.29 -12.76
CA SER A 10 -1.85 19.05 -13.17
C SER A 10 -2.38 19.10 -14.62
N PRO A 11 -1.98 18.10 -15.42
CA PRO A 11 -2.98 17.21 -15.97
C PRO A 11 -2.54 15.75 -15.74
N GLU A 12 -3.10 15.14 -14.70
CA GLU A 12 -3.42 13.71 -14.56
C GLU A 12 -2.39 12.62 -14.93
N THR A 13 -1.14 12.92 -15.27
CA THR A 13 -0.18 11.89 -15.72
C THR A 13 1.18 12.09 -15.06
N VAL A 14 1.52 11.17 -14.16
CA VAL A 14 2.87 11.01 -13.63
C VAL A 14 3.59 10.02 -14.54
N TYR A 15 4.22 10.51 -15.62
CA TYR A 15 5.58 10.15 -16.03
C TYR A 15 5.95 10.91 -17.32
N THR A 16 7.10 11.58 -17.27
CA THR A 16 7.70 12.46 -18.29
C THR A 16 7.02 13.83 -18.47
N PRO A 17 7.71 14.95 -18.19
CA PRO A 17 7.08 16.28 -18.11
C PRO A 17 6.41 16.80 -19.38
N CYS A 18 6.66 16.24 -20.56
CA CYS A 18 6.15 16.76 -21.83
C CYS A 18 6.18 15.70 -22.95
N VAL A 19 5.41 14.61 -22.87
CA VAL A 19 5.42 13.60 -23.96
C VAL A 19 4.77 14.12 -25.25
N THR A 20 3.88 15.12 -25.17
CA THR A 20 3.05 15.57 -26.31
C THR A 20 3.08 17.08 -26.58
N ALA A 21 4.12 17.79 -26.14
CA ALA A 21 4.22 19.22 -26.46
C ALA A 21 4.62 19.40 -27.93
N ASN A 22 3.64 19.76 -28.78
CA ASN A 22 3.87 20.23 -30.15
C ASN A 22 5.02 21.26 -30.14
N LYS A 23 6.09 20.96 -30.88
CA LYS A 23 7.14 21.95 -31.16
C LYS A 23 6.61 22.88 -32.25
N ASP A 24 6.79 24.18 -32.08
CA ASP A 24 6.55 25.14 -33.17
C ASP A 24 7.61 24.97 -34.29
N GLU A 25 7.43 25.67 -35.41
CA GLU A 25 8.34 25.63 -36.58
C GLU A 25 9.78 26.06 -36.24
N GLU A 26 10.01 26.62 -35.05
CA GLU A 26 11.29 27.09 -34.53
C GLU A 26 11.85 26.17 -33.42
N GLY A 27 11.21 25.03 -33.14
CA GLY A 27 11.67 24.00 -32.23
C GLY A 27 11.41 24.26 -30.74
N ARG A 28 10.60 25.26 -30.38
CA ARG A 28 10.27 25.61 -28.98
C ARG A 28 9.10 24.76 -28.50
N THR A 29 9.17 24.27 -27.26
CA THR A 29 8.14 23.41 -26.67
C THR A 29 7.03 24.28 -26.07
N GLY A 30 5.76 24.00 -26.37
CA GLY A 30 4.60 24.60 -25.68
C GLY A 30 4.43 24.19 -24.22
N CYS A 31 5.32 23.35 -23.68
CA CYS A 31 5.24 22.82 -22.33
C CYS A 31 5.59 23.88 -21.28
N LYS A 32 4.59 24.31 -20.51
CA LYS A 32 4.76 25.31 -19.43
C LYS A 32 5.84 24.90 -18.43
N TYR A 33 5.93 23.61 -18.10
CA TYR A 33 6.98 23.09 -17.21
C TYR A 33 8.38 23.32 -17.79
N VAL A 34 8.65 22.88 -19.02
CA VAL A 34 9.98 23.07 -19.65
C VAL A 34 10.32 24.54 -19.82
N GLN A 35 9.34 25.40 -20.11
CA GLN A 35 9.55 26.85 -20.19
C GLN A 35 9.98 27.42 -18.83
N LYS A 36 9.27 27.09 -17.74
CA LYS A 36 9.63 27.51 -16.38
C LYS A 36 10.99 26.94 -15.95
N TYR A 37 11.24 25.66 -16.24
CA TYR A 37 12.51 25.00 -15.94
C TYR A 37 13.69 25.68 -16.67
N ARG A 38 13.56 25.94 -17.98
CA ARG A 38 14.59 26.65 -18.76
C ARG A 38 14.81 28.07 -18.26
N ARG A 39 13.73 28.75 -17.87
CA ARG A 39 13.80 30.10 -17.29
C ARG A 39 14.60 30.12 -15.99
N LEU A 40 14.47 29.07 -15.17
CA LEU A 40 15.27 28.91 -13.94
C LEU A 40 16.71 28.45 -14.17
N GLN A 41 17.05 27.97 -15.36
CA GLN A 41 18.44 27.73 -15.73
C GLN A 41 19.18 29.04 -16.07
N ASP A 42 18.47 30.15 -16.26
CA ASP A 42 19.08 31.48 -16.36
C ASP A 42 19.50 31.97 -14.97
N GLU A 43 20.81 32.14 -14.78
CA GLU A 43 21.44 32.49 -13.50
C GLU A 43 20.89 33.79 -12.91
N THR A 44 20.42 34.72 -13.75
CA THR A 44 19.88 36.01 -13.30
C THR A 44 18.48 35.92 -12.71
N GLU A 45 17.69 34.91 -13.09
CA GLU A 45 16.34 34.74 -12.56
C GLU A 45 16.31 33.84 -11.33
N TYR A 46 17.18 32.84 -11.27
CA TYR A 46 17.27 31.88 -10.17
C TYR A 46 17.56 32.55 -8.81
N GLU A 47 18.53 33.47 -8.78
CA GLU A 47 18.92 34.19 -7.56
C GLU A 47 17.80 35.08 -7.00
N ASN A 48 16.84 35.46 -7.85
CA ASN A 48 15.72 36.32 -7.48
C ASN A 48 14.46 35.55 -7.04
N VAL A 49 14.55 34.22 -6.86
CA VAL A 49 13.44 33.39 -6.38
C VAL A 49 13.52 33.21 -4.87
N ASP A 50 12.53 33.71 -4.13
CA ASP A 50 12.45 33.52 -2.67
C ASP A 50 11.97 32.11 -2.29
N LEU A 51 10.98 31.58 -3.01
CA LEU A 51 10.36 30.27 -2.75
C LEU A 51 10.33 29.41 -4.01
N LEU A 52 10.91 28.20 -3.94
CA LEU A 52 10.93 27.21 -5.00
C LEU A 52 10.05 26.01 -4.60
N ILE A 53 9.04 25.69 -5.40
CA ILE A 53 8.17 24.51 -5.16
C ILE A 53 8.33 23.54 -6.31
N GLY A 54 8.74 22.30 -6.02
CA GLY A 54 9.06 21.32 -7.05
C GLY A 54 8.99 19.87 -6.58
N ASN A 55 9.33 18.94 -7.47
CA ASN A 55 9.45 17.52 -7.16
C ASN A 55 10.76 17.22 -6.39
N HIS A 56 10.76 16.16 -5.58
CA HIS A 56 11.91 15.63 -4.84
C HIS A 56 13.19 15.48 -5.68
N GLN A 57 13.08 15.11 -6.97
CA GLN A 57 14.23 15.02 -7.89
C GLN A 57 15.01 16.32 -8.03
N HIS A 58 14.39 17.48 -7.77
CA HIS A 58 15.07 18.78 -7.80
C HIS A 58 16.13 18.93 -6.70
N ALA A 59 16.08 18.11 -5.65
CA ALA A 59 17.14 18.06 -4.64
C ALA A 59 18.48 17.56 -5.20
N LEU A 60 18.49 16.86 -6.35
CA LEU A 60 19.72 16.48 -7.05
C LEU A 60 20.44 17.68 -7.69
N ASN A 61 19.77 18.81 -7.84
CA ASN A 61 20.38 20.02 -8.39
C ASN A 61 20.85 20.92 -7.26
N GLU A 62 22.15 20.91 -7.00
CA GLU A 62 22.78 21.72 -5.95
C GLU A 62 22.45 23.20 -6.06
N LYS A 63 22.33 23.73 -7.30
CA LYS A 63 21.94 25.12 -7.52
C LYS A 63 20.63 25.42 -6.84
N TYR A 64 19.65 24.51 -6.87
CA TYR A 64 18.29 24.74 -6.37
C TYR A 64 18.16 24.77 -4.85
N ILE A 65 19.14 24.22 -4.13
CA ILE A 65 19.10 24.07 -2.68
C ILE A 65 20.12 24.95 -1.96
N ALA A 66 21.14 25.45 -2.68
CA ALA A 66 22.21 26.27 -2.12
C ALA A 66 21.65 27.46 -1.32
N ASP A 67 22.11 27.60 -0.07
CA ASP A 67 21.72 28.64 0.90
C ASP A 67 20.22 28.73 1.23
N ARG A 68 19.43 27.69 0.91
CA ARG A 68 17.98 27.63 1.17
C ARG A 68 17.62 26.70 2.32
N VAL A 69 16.46 26.97 2.93
CA VAL A 69 15.78 25.99 3.77
C VAL A 69 15.02 25.04 2.85
N VAL A 70 15.42 23.78 2.83
CA VAL A 70 14.81 22.72 2.02
C VAL A 70 13.76 22.02 2.87
N ILE A 71 12.51 22.03 2.40
CA ILE A 71 11.40 21.34 3.05
C ILE A 71 11.01 20.15 2.18
N LEU A 72 11.05 18.96 2.77
CA LEU A 72 10.70 17.69 2.14
C LEU A 72 9.36 17.23 2.74
N ASP A 73 8.34 17.16 1.90
CA ASP A 73 6.98 16.79 2.31
C ASP A 73 6.72 15.31 2.03
N GLU A 74 6.46 14.56 3.10
CA GLU A 74 6.34 13.10 3.14
C GLU A 74 7.60 12.33 2.72
N PHE A 75 7.70 11.06 3.13
CA PHE A 75 8.80 10.20 2.71
C PHE A 75 8.64 9.76 1.25
N ASN A 76 9.60 10.13 0.38
CA ASN A 76 9.64 9.69 -1.01
C ASN A 76 11.07 9.36 -1.48
N SER A 77 11.36 8.06 -1.54
CA SER A 77 12.64 7.53 -2.02
C SER A 77 12.75 7.37 -3.53
N GLY A 78 11.62 7.37 -4.25
CA GLY A 78 11.54 6.96 -5.66
C GLY A 78 12.56 7.65 -6.57
N PRO A 79 12.71 8.98 -6.52
CA PRO A 79 13.66 9.71 -7.36
C PRO A 79 15.14 9.37 -7.14
N PHE A 80 15.47 8.75 -6.02
CA PHE A 80 16.84 8.47 -5.59
C PHE A 80 17.19 6.98 -5.71
N LEU A 81 16.22 6.13 -6.08
CA LEU A 81 16.41 4.70 -6.25
C LEU A 81 16.44 4.30 -7.73
N ASN A 82 17.48 3.57 -8.12
CA ASN A 82 17.59 2.95 -9.42
C ASN A 82 17.60 1.43 -9.24
N ARG A 83 16.66 0.73 -9.87
CA ARG A 83 16.52 -0.74 -9.79
C ARG A 83 16.98 -1.39 -11.08
N PHE A 84 17.65 -2.54 -10.95
CA PHE A 84 18.18 -3.34 -12.03
C PHE A 84 17.79 -4.82 -11.83
N PRO A 85 17.04 -5.43 -12.77
CA PRO A 85 16.50 -4.79 -13.96
C PRO A 85 15.42 -3.76 -13.60
N SER A 86 15.19 -2.79 -14.47
CA SER A 86 14.10 -1.82 -14.27
C SER A 86 12.76 -2.44 -14.66
N ASP A 87 11.67 -2.04 -13.99
CA ASP A 87 10.32 -2.61 -14.15
C ASP A 87 9.82 -2.66 -15.62
N ASN A 88 10.40 -1.85 -16.50
CA ASN A 88 10.00 -1.69 -17.90
C ASN A 88 11.04 -2.17 -18.91
N ASN A 89 12.19 -2.68 -18.47
CA ASN A 89 13.26 -3.07 -19.39
C ASN A 89 14.01 -4.31 -18.88
N ILE A 90 13.69 -5.50 -19.40
CA ILE A 90 14.39 -6.74 -19.03
C ILE A 90 15.88 -6.73 -19.46
N ARG A 91 16.32 -5.75 -20.27
CA ARG A 91 17.66 -5.70 -20.89
C ARG A 91 18.72 -5.01 -20.05
N ASP A 92 18.38 -4.51 -18.87
CA ASP A 92 19.33 -3.95 -17.90
C ASP A 92 19.58 -4.91 -16.72
N ASP A 93 19.49 -6.23 -16.99
CA ASP A 93 19.88 -7.27 -16.04
C ASP A 93 21.35 -7.09 -15.59
N PRO A 94 21.63 -7.03 -14.27
CA PRO A 94 22.98 -6.80 -13.78
C PRO A 94 24.03 -7.79 -14.28
N ALA A 95 23.68 -9.06 -14.48
CA ALA A 95 24.63 -10.07 -14.94
C ALA A 95 25.07 -9.83 -16.38
N ASP A 96 24.11 -9.50 -17.26
CA ASP A 96 24.40 -9.19 -18.65
C ASP A 96 25.17 -7.87 -18.77
N LEU A 97 24.72 -6.82 -18.05
CA LEU A 97 25.37 -5.52 -18.05
C LEU A 97 26.85 -5.62 -17.64
N VAL A 98 27.11 -6.25 -16.51
CA VAL A 98 28.45 -6.33 -15.93
C VAL A 98 29.36 -7.21 -16.77
N SER A 99 28.88 -8.37 -17.23
CA SER A 99 29.70 -9.28 -18.05
C SER A 99 30.04 -8.64 -19.41
N HIS A 100 29.10 -7.92 -20.02
CA HIS A 100 29.38 -7.18 -21.25
C HIS A 100 30.45 -6.09 -21.01
N PHE A 101 30.31 -5.30 -19.94
CA PHE A 101 31.28 -4.26 -19.61
C PHE A 101 32.68 -4.83 -19.35
N LEU A 102 32.78 -5.91 -18.58
CA LEU A 102 34.05 -6.57 -18.29
C LEU A 102 34.74 -7.09 -19.56
N THR A 103 34.00 -7.79 -20.42
CA THR A 103 34.54 -8.34 -21.68
C THR A 103 34.89 -7.28 -22.73
N SER A 104 34.28 -6.10 -22.67
CA SER A 104 34.63 -4.97 -23.53
C SER A 104 35.93 -4.26 -23.13
N HIS A 105 36.49 -4.55 -21.94
CA HIS A 105 37.67 -3.87 -21.41
C HIS A 105 38.79 -4.85 -21.06
N ASP A 106 39.70 -5.09 -22.02
CA ASP A 106 40.88 -5.97 -21.86
C ASP A 106 41.80 -5.62 -20.66
N SER A 107 41.68 -4.41 -20.11
CA SER A 107 42.43 -3.97 -18.93
C SER A 107 41.92 -4.54 -17.61
N LEU A 108 40.69 -5.07 -17.58
CA LEU A 108 40.10 -5.68 -16.40
C LEU A 108 40.40 -7.19 -16.38
N PRO A 109 40.95 -7.73 -15.28
CA PRO A 109 41.34 -9.15 -15.19
C PRO A 109 40.17 -10.07 -14.82
N LEU A 110 38.94 -9.76 -15.25
CA LEU A 110 37.69 -10.45 -14.90
C LEU A 110 36.77 -10.44 -16.13
N ASN A 111 35.99 -11.50 -16.35
CA ASN A 111 35.14 -11.63 -17.54
C ASN A 111 33.63 -11.55 -17.24
N ASP A 112 33.21 -11.99 -16.06
CA ASP A 112 31.79 -12.04 -15.69
C ASP A 112 31.57 -11.93 -14.17
N ILE A 113 30.30 -11.99 -13.74
CA ILE A 113 29.94 -11.97 -12.32
C ILE A 113 30.52 -13.16 -11.55
N THR A 114 30.68 -14.34 -12.16
CA THR A 114 31.26 -15.51 -11.51
C THR A 114 32.72 -15.22 -11.14
N ASP A 115 33.49 -14.66 -12.08
CA ASP A 115 34.86 -14.23 -11.84
C ASP A 115 34.94 -13.20 -10.69
N ILE A 116 33.99 -12.24 -10.62
CA ILE A 116 33.91 -11.29 -9.49
C ILE A 116 33.71 -12.02 -8.17
N ILE A 117 32.75 -12.95 -8.11
CA ILE A 117 32.41 -13.69 -6.90
C ILE A 117 33.60 -14.55 -6.45
N GLU A 118 34.25 -15.26 -7.38
CA GLU A 118 35.45 -16.04 -7.11
C GLU A 118 36.59 -15.15 -6.61
N ALA A 119 36.86 -14.03 -7.28
CA ALA A 119 37.90 -13.08 -6.89
C ALA A 119 37.67 -12.48 -5.49
N ARG A 120 36.41 -12.25 -5.10
CA ARG A 120 36.00 -11.82 -3.76
C ARG A 120 36.22 -12.91 -2.71
N ILE A 121 35.87 -14.16 -3.02
CA ILE A 121 36.06 -15.29 -2.09
C ILE A 121 37.55 -15.54 -1.87
N GLU A 122 38.34 -15.50 -2.94
CA GLU A 122 39.78 -15.75 -2.92
C GLU A 122 40.59 -14.56 -2.39
N GLN A 123 40.00 -13.36 -2.32
CA GLN A 123 40.71 -12.11 -2.05
C GLN A 123 41.92 -11.95 -2.99
N SER A 124 41.69 -12.20 -4.29
CA SER A 124 42.75 -12.29 -5.29
C SER A 124 43.31 -10.92 -5.72
N ASP A 125 44.55 -10.88 -6.22
CA ASP A 125 45.14 -9.66 -6.81
C ASP A 125 44.32 -9.09 -7.98
N ARG A 126 43.53 -9.95 -8.66
CA ARG A 126 42.60 -9.55 -9.73
C ARG A 126 41.51 -8.60 -9.20
N LEU A 127 41.02 -8.83 -7.99
CA LEU A 127 40.03 -7.99 -7.31
C LEU A 127 40.59 -6.58 -7.08
N LEU A 128 41.78 -6.49 -6.47
CA LEU A 128 42.43 -5.21 -6.19
C LEU A 128 42.72 -4.43 -7.48
N THR A 129 43.24 -5.11 -8.50
CA THR A 129 43.52 -4.51 -9.81
C THR A 129 42.26 -3.92 -10.44
N ALA A 130 41.14 -4.66 -10.41
CA ALA A 130 39.87 -4.18 -10.98
C ALA A 130 39.29 -2.99 -10.19
N VAL A 131 39.37 -3.04 -8.85
CA VAL A 131 38.91 -1.94 -7.98
C VAL A 131 39.74 -0.67 -8.22
N ASP A 132 41.06 -0.78 -8.27
CA ASP A 132 41.95 0.37 -8.48
C ASP A 132 41.76 0.96 -9.88
N TRP A 133 41.61 0.12 -10.92
CA TRP A 133 41.32 0.59 -12.27
C TRP A 133 40.00 1.38 -12.35
N LEU A 134 38.93 0.91 -11.70
CA LEU A 134 37.64 1.60 -11.67
C LEU A 134 37.70 2.90 -10.86
N LYS A 135 38.53 2.98 -9.81
CA LYS A 135 38.77 4.24 -9.09
C LYS A 135 39.52 5.25 -9.95
N ASP A 136 40.60 4.82 -10.60
CA ASP A 136 41.44 5.70 -11.41
C ASP A 136 40.71 6.22 -12.65
N THR A 137 39.83 5.40 -13.22
CA THR A 137 39.08 5.72 -14.44
C THR A 137 37.78 6.47 -14.15
N GLY A 138 37.22 6.28 -12.95
CA GLY A 138 35.94 6.87 -12.54
C GLY A 138 34.73 6.05 -12.98
N VAL A 139 33.67 6.07 -12.16
CA VAL A 139 32.40 5.34 -12.40
C VAL A 139 31.18 6.25 -12.38
N ASP A 140 31.39 7.57 -12.31
CA ASP A 140 30.34 8.57 -12.45
C ASP A 140 29.79 8.62 -13.89
N ARG A 141 28.70 9.37 -14.09
CA ARG A 141 28.00 9.41 -15.39
C ARG A 141 28.83 10.02 -16.52
N GLU A 142 29.78 10.91 -16.24
CA GLU A 142 30.63 11.51 -17.27
C GLU A 142 31.71 10.52 -17.69
N SER A 143 32.45 9.97 -16.73
CA SER A 143 33.47 8.95 -16.97
C SER A 143 32.89 7.70 -17.63
N ALA A 144 31.71 7.24 -17.18
CA ALA A 144 31.05 6.08 -17.77
C ALA A 144 30.69 6.27 -19.26
N ARG A 145 30.40 7.49 -19.72
CA ARG A 145 30.14 7.75 -21.15
C ARG A 145 31.39 7.64 -22.01
N GLU A 146 32.57 7.84 -21.43
CA GLU A 146 33.84 7.65 -22.14
C GLU A 146 34.23 6.17 -22.21
N LEU A 147 33.85 5.39 -21.19
CA LEU A 147 34.11 3.94 -21.12
C LEU A 147 33.13 3.10 -21.92
N LEU A 148 31.92 3.61 -22.11
CA LEU A 148 30.86 2.88 -22.78
C LEU A 148 30.69 3.41 -24.19
N GLU A 149 30.79 2.54 -25.19
CA GLU A 149 30.36 2.86 -26.56
C GLU A 149 28.82 2.89 -26.61
N ILE A 150 28.21 3.93 -26.03
CA ILE A 150 26.75 4.12 -26.04
C ILE A 150 26.33 4.54 -27.45
N THR A 151 25.78 3.60 -28.21
CA THR A 151 25.17 3.79 -29.52
C THR A 151 23.64 3.95 -29.38
N PRO A 152 23.00 4.88 -30.12
CA PRO A 152 21.54 5.10 -30.03
C PRO A 152 20.66 3.93 -30.55
N SER A 153 21.20 2.71 -30.63
CA SER A 153 20.51 1.51 -31.09
C SER A 153 19.42 1.08 -30.09
N PRO A 154 18.18 0.81 -30.54
CA PRO A 154 17.13 0.26 -29.69
C PRO A 154 17.40 -1.19 -29.22
N PHE A 155 18.54 -1.77 -29.58
CA PHE A 155 19.04 -3.08 -29.10
C PHE A 155 20.23 -2.95 -28.14
N GLU A 156 20.59 -1.74 -27.75
CA GLU A 156 21.72 -1.51 -26.86
C GLU A 156 21.43 -2.02 -25.44
N THR A 157 22.32 -2.87 -24.94
CA THR A 157 22.34 -3.41 -23.57
C THR A 157 23.29 -2.61 -22.68
N THR A 158 23.70 -1.41 -23.09
CA THR A 158 24.72 -0.62 -22.39
C THR A 158 24.03 0.40 -21.48
N HIS A 159 24.33 0.34 -20.17
CA HIS A 159 23.74 1.24 -19.18
C HIS A 159 24.80 2.14 -18.54
N VAL A 160 24.53 3.44 -18.40
CA VAL A 160 25.51 4.42 -17.89
C VAL A 160 25.96 4.12 -16.45
N LEU A 161 25.15 3.40 -15.68
CA LEU A 161 25.49 2.98 -14.32
C LEU A 161 26.21 1.63 -14.25
N THR A 162 26.52 0.98 -15.38
CA THR A 162 27.22 -0.32 -15.39
C THR A 162 28.57 -0.29 -14.67
N PRO A 163 29.47 0.70 -14.88
CA PRO A 163 30.73 0.76 -14.12
C PRO A 163 30.51 0.85 -12.60
N LEU A 164 29.48 1.58 -12.16
CA LEU A 164 29.11 1.66 -10.75
C LEU A 164 28.55 0.33 -10.23
N LEU A 165 27.72 -0.38 -11.02
CA LEU A 165 27.24 -1.72 -10.68
C LEU A 165 28.43 -2.70 -10.53
N THR A 166 29.38 -2.68 -11.46
CA THR A 166 30.59 -3.51 -11.42
C THR A 166 31.43 -3.21 -10.17
N LEU A 167 31.72 -1.94 -9.90
CA LEU A 167 32.47 -1.55 -8.69
C LEU A 167 31.73 -1.98 -7.42
N SER A 168 30.40 -1.83 -7.41
CA SER A 168 29.57 -2.24 -6.27
C SER A 168 29.67 -3.75 -6.04
N LEU A 169 29.55 -4.58 -7.08
CA LEU A 169 29.67 -6.03 -6.97
C LEU A 169 31.03 -6.48 -6.43
N LEU A 170 32.11 -5.79 -6.81
CA LEU A 170 33.47 -6.06 -6.32
C LEU A 170 33.61 -5.77 -4.82
N LEU A 171 32.90 -4.75 -4.32
CA LEU A 171 33.02 -4.26 -2.94
C LEU A 171 31.92 -4.76 -1.99
N MET A 172 30.88 -5.41 -2.51
CA MET A 172 29.74 -5.90 -1.72
C MET A 172 30.15 -6.89 -0.64
N GLU A 173 29.39 -6.87 0.46
CA GLU A 173 29.50 -7.82 1.56
C GLU A 173 28.13 -8.42 1.86
N LYS A 174 28.10 -9.68 2.32
CA LYS A 174 26.86 -10.31 2.77
C LYS A 174 26.36 -9.62 4.03
N LYS A 175 25.16 -9.03 3.96
CA LYS A 175 24.57 -8.26 5.08
C LYS A 175 23.39 -8.98 5.73
N SER A 176 22.53 -9.62 4.94
CA SER A 176 21.41 -10.42 5.45
C SER A 176 21.30 -11.77 4.74
N LEU A 177 20.31 -12.58 5.11
CA LEU A 177 19.96 -13.78 4.35
C LEU A 177 19.54 -13.36 2.94
N GLY A 178 20.20 -13.91 1.92
CA GLY A 178 19.93 -13.58 0.52
C GLY A 178 20.39 -12.19 0.06
N MET A 179 20.82 -11.28 0.94
CA MET A 179 21.14 -9.88 0.57
C MET A 179 22.61 -9.51 0.80
N GLU A 180 23.21 -8.87 -0.21
CA GLU A 180 24.51 -8.19 -0.13
C GLU A 180 24.33 -6.67 -0.15
N HIS A 181 25.26 -5.95 0.46
CA HIS A 181 25.24 -4.48 0.55
C HIS A 181 26.65 -3.91 0.47
N VAL A 182 26.75 -2.68 -0.03
CA VAL A 182 27.97 -1.87 0.03
C VAL A 182 27.62 -0.41 0.31
N HIS A 183 28.33 0.15 1.28
CA HIS A 183 28.46 1.59 1.52
C HIS A 183 29.94 1.89 1.78
N ALA A 184 30.64 2.37 0.76
CA ALA A 184 32.09 2.53 0.77
C ALA A 184 32.47 3.99 0.40
N PRO A 185 32.21 4.97 1.28
CA PRO A 185 32.26 6.39 0.94
C PRO A 185 33.63 6.83 0.38
N ASP A 186 34.72 6.28 0.89
CA ASP A 186 36.06 6.61 0.40
C ASP A 186 36.37 5.98 -0.97
N HIS A 187 35.76 4.82 -1.29
CA HIS A 187 35.85 4.22 -2.61
C HIS A 187 34.99 4.99 -3.62
N TRP A 188 33.81 5.44 -3.19
CA TRP A 188 32.91 6.25 -4.02
C TRP A 188 33.54 7.58 -4.40
N GLU A 189 34.10 8.30 -3.44
CA GLU A 189 34.76 9.58 -3.71
C GLU A 189 35.97 9.40 -4.64
N ALA A 190 36.78 8.36 -4.42
CA ALA A 190 37.91 8.05 -5.29
C ALA A 190 37.47 7.74 -6.73
N ALA A 191 36.30 7.14 -6.92
CA ALA A 191 35.73 6.79 -8.21
C ALA A 191 34.78 7.86 -8.80
N GLY A 192 34.73 9.07 -8.23
CA GLY A 192 33.95 10.20 -8.75
C GLY A 192 32.46 10.24 -8.36
N VAL A 193 32.02 9.35 -7.47
CA VAL A 193 30.60 9.20 -7.05
C VAL A 193 30.36 9.84 -5.68
N SER A 194 29.10 10.18 -5.38
CA SER A 194 28.73 10.74 -4.07
C SER A 194 29.01 9.76 -2.93
N ARG A 195 29.55 10.26 -1.81
CA ARG A 195 29.90 9.46 -0.61
C ARG A 195 28.69 8.73 0.00
N GLY A 196 27.50 9.30 -0.15
CA GLY A 196 26.24 8.73 0.33
C GLY A 196 25.67 7.59 -0.51
N VAL A 197 26.24 7.27 -1.68
CA VAL A 197 25.70 6.19 -2.53
C VAL A 197 25.76 4.85 -1.82
N GLN A 198 24.67 4.10 -1.94
CA GLN A 198 24.57 2.75 -1.39
C GLN A 198 24.02 1.79 -2.43
N CYS A 199 24.51 0.56 -2.41
CA CYS A 199 24.04 -0.48 -3.31
C CYS A 199 23.64 -1.72 -2.52
N ALA A 200 22.52 -2.33 -2.89
CA ALA A 200 22.05 -3.60 -2.37
C ALA A 200 21.86 -4.59 -3.52
N ARG A 201 22.08 -5.88 -3.24
CA ARG A 201 21.87 -6.96 -4.21
C ARG A 201 21.14 -8.13 -3.58
N ASP A 202 20.12 -8.62 -4.26
CA ASP A 202 19.50 -9.90 -3.97
C ASP A 202 20.28 -11.02 -4.67
N ARG A 203 20.78 -11.97 -3.89
CA ARG A 203 21.59 -13.10 -4.38
C ARG A 203 20.76 -14.18 -5.07
N ASN A 204 19.46 -14.25 -4.78
CA ASN A 204 18.56 -15.25 -5.35
C ASN A 204 18.10 -14.83 -6.74
N SER A 205 17.70 -13.57 -6.91
CA SER A 205 17.24 -13.03 -8.19
C SER A 205 18.37 -12.42 -9.02
N GLY A 206 19.47 -11.97 -8.39
CA GLY A 206 20.54 -11.22 -9.03
C GLY A 206 20.26 -9.72 -9.14
N GLU A 207 19.06 -9.28 -8.74
CA GLU A 207 18.62 -7.89 -8.82
C GLU A 207 19.48 -6.98 -7.95
N MET A 208 19.74 -5.77 -8.45
CA MET A 208 20.52 -4.75 -7.75
C MET A 208 19.73 -3.45 -7.63
N VAL A 209 19.94 -2.75 -6.51
CA VAL A 209 19.39 -1.42 -6.30
C VAL A 209 20.47 -0.47 -5.88
N ILE A 210 20.50 0.70 -6.53
CA ILE A 210 21.38 1.82 -6.20
C ILE A 210 20.52 2.91 -5.56
N LEU A 211 20.85 3.29 -4.34
CA LEU A 211 20.37 4.49 -3.68
C LEU A 211 21.42 5.59 -3.89
N ASP A 212 21.02 6.67 -4.54
CA ASP A 212 21.84 7.86 -4.83
C ASP A 212 21.23 9.10 -4.15
N PRO A 213 21.63 9.37 -2.89
CA PRO A 213 21.11 10.50 -2.12
C PRO A 213 21.46 11.85 -2.76
N PRO A 214 20.58 12.87 -2.65
CA PRO A 214 20.92 14.22 -3.06
C PRO A 214 22.00 14.81 -2.14
N ARG A 215 22.92 15.60 -2.70
CA ARG A 215 23.96 16.28 -1.93
C ARG A 215 23.38 17.54 -1.27
N LEU A 216 22.88 17.39 -0.04
CA LEU A 216 22.23 18.47 0.70
C LEU A 216 23.18 19.40 1.48
N THR A 217 24.50 19.25 1.31
CA THR A 217 25.52 19.97 2.08
C THR A 217 25.53 21.49 1.85
N SER A 218 25.05 21.95 0.70
CA SER A 218 24.92 23.37 0.37
C SER A 218 23.61 24.00 0.87
N ALA A 219 22.66 23.18 1.36
CA ALA A 219 21.43 23.68 1.96
C ALA A 219 21.71 24.35 3.30
N LYS A 220 21.00 25.44 3.59
CA LYS A 220 21.08 26.13 4.88
C LYS A 220 20.49 25.29 6.01
N GLN A 221 19.41 24.57 5.71
CA GLN A 221 18.73 23.67 6.63
C GLN A 221 17.84 22.71 5.83
N VAL A 222 17.68 21.48 6.33
CA VAL A 222 16.76 20.48 5.77
C VAL A 222 15.69 20.17 6.82
N VAL A 223 14.42 20.16 6.40
CA VAL A 223 13.26 19.85 7.25
C VAL A 223 12.42 18.79 6.55
N GLY A 224 12.28 17.61 7.16
CA GLY A 224 11.33 16.58 6.73
C GLY A 224 10.00 16.74 7.47
N LEU A 225 8.89 16.72 6.74
CA LEU A 225 7.53 16.71 7.28
C LEU A 225 6.92 15.33 7.03
N ASP A 226 6.58 14.62 8.10
CA ASP A 226 5.95 13.30 8.01
C ASP A 226 5.06 13.09 9.24
N ALA A 227 3.91 12.47 9.04
CA ALA A 227 3.00 12.09 10.12
C ALA A 227 3.58 10.92 10.94
N LEU A 228 4.23 9.96 10.28
CA LEU A 228 4.79 8.75 10.89
C LEU A 228 6.16 8.43 10.30
N PRO A 229 7.19 9.27 10.56
CA PRO A 229 8.51 9.08 9.99
C PRO A 229 9.16 7.79 10.46
N THR A 230 9.86 7.13 9.53
CA THR A 230 10.83 6.06 9.83
C THR A 230 12.23 6.65 9.69
N GLU A 231 12.79 7.16 10.78
CA GLU A 231 13.98 8.02 10.82
C GLU A 231 15.16 7.49 9.99
N LYS A 232 15.61 6.24 10.21
CA LYS A 232 16.74 5.67 9.46
C LYS A 232 16.48 5.58 7.94
N MET A 233 15.23 5.43 7.50
CA MET A 233 14.92 5.46 6.06
C MET A 233 15.10 6.87 5.50
N TRP A 234 14.68 7.89 6.25
CA TRP A 234 14.95 9.29 5.90
C TRP A 234 16.45 9.58 5.84
N GLU A 235 17.20 9.15 6.86
CA GLU A 235 18.65 9.34 6.90
C GLU A 235 19.36 8.63 5.74
N ALA A 236 18.96 7.41 5.39
CA ALA A 236 19.51 6.68 4.27
C ALA A 236 19.24 7.38 2.92
N VAL A 237 18.03 7.90 2.71
CA VAL A 237 17.63 8.54 1.44
C VAL A 237 18.29 9.91 1.24
N TYR A 238 18.50 10.67 2.32
CA TYR A 238 18.98 12.05 2.23
C TYR A 238 20.43 12.24 2.70
N ASP A 239 21.12 11.16 3.08
CA ASP A 239 22.51 11.14 3.54
C ASP A 239 22.80 12.22 4.62
N CYS A 240 21.85 12.40 5.54
CA CYS A 240 21.97 13.34 6.64
C CYS A 240 21.22 12.84 7.87
N SER A 241 21.67 13.26 9.06
CA SER A 241 20.97 12.94 10.31
C SER A 241 19.83 13.92 10.57
N PHE A 242 18.73 13.41 11.10
CA PHE A 242 17.58 14.23 11.46
C PHE A 242 17.47 14.39 12.98
N THR A 243 16.84 15.48 13.42
CA THR A 243 16.39 15.62 14.81
C THR A 243 14.88 15.60 14.82
N THR A 244 14.31 14.50 15.31
CA THR A 244 12.86 14.32 15.36
C THR A 244 12.21 15.25 16.40
N LYS A 245 11.27 16.09 15.95
CA LYS A 245 10.41 16.91 16.81
C LYS A 245 8.96 16.49 16.62
N GLN A 246 8.45 15.71 17.56
CA GLN A 246 7.07 15.27 17.54
C GLN A 246 6.14 16.38 18.05
N ILE A 247 5.21 16.84 17.19
CA ILE A 247 4.22 17.86 17.54
C ILE A 247 3.03 17.22 18.29
N LEU A 248 2.59 16.05 17.82
CA LEU A 248 1.48 15.29 18.40
C LEU A 248 1.97 13.89 18.81
N PRO A 249 1.95 13.55 20.11
CA PRO A 249 2.24 12.21 20.59
C PRO A 249 1.37 11.13 19.93
N ARG A 250 1.93 9.94 19.67
CA ARG A 250 1.24 8.87 18.92
C ARG A 250 -0.01 8.37 19.63
N ASP A 251 0.04 8.26 20.95
CA ASP A 251 -1.08 7.87 21.82
C ASP A 251 -2.23 8.89 21.82
N ARG A 252 -2.01 10.11 21.30
CA ARG A 252 -3.05 11.13 21.12
C ARG A 252 -3.61 11.20 19.71
N LEU A 253 -3.10 10.41 18.76
CA LEU A 253 -3.59 10.42 17.38
C LEU A 253 -5.02 9.91 17.27
N ASP A 254 -5.39 8.88 18.02
CA ASP A 254 -6.76 8.37 18.07
C ASP A 254 -7.75 9.44 18.55
N THR A 255 -7.41 10.09 19.67
CA THR A 255 -8.20 11.19 20.22
C THR A 255 -8.26 12.38 19.26
N TYR A 256 -7.16 12.68 18.57
CA TYR A 256 -7.14 13.73 17.57
C TYR A 256 -8.05 13.44 16.38
N LEU A 257 -8.05 12.20 15.87
CA LEU A 257 -8.96 11.81 14.79
C LEU A 257 -10.42 11.88 15.22
N ARG A 258 -10.75 11.32 16.39
CA ARG A 258 -12.12 11.30 16.87
C ARG A 258 -12.63 12.68 17.27
N ASP A 259 -11.85 13.43 18.04
CA ASP A 259 -12.35 14.63 18.72
C ASP A 259 -12.08 15.92 17.92
N ALA A 260 -11.03 15.97 17.10
CA ALA A 260 -10.68 17.16 16.30
C ALA A 260 -11.06 17.04 14.83
N PHE A 261 -10.99 15.84 14.25
CA PHE A 261 -11.41 15.56 12.87
C PHE A 261 -12.84 15.00 12.76
N ASP A 262 -13.53 14.80 13.89
CA ASP A 262 -14.84 14.14 13.97
C ASP A 262 -14.90 12.87 13.10
N MET A 263 -13.88 12.02 13.24
CA MET A 263 -13.70 10.82 12.42
C MET A 263 -14.02 9.55 13.21
N GLN A 264 -14.90 8.72 12.64
CA GLN A 264 -15.23 7.39 13.11
C GLN A 264 -14.53 6.32 12.25
N LEU A 265 -13.74 5.46 12.88
CA LEU A 265 -13.14 4.30 12.22
C LEU A 265 -14.00 3.05 12.46
N VAL A 266 -14.31 2.31 11.39
CA VAL A 266 -15.06 1.05 11.47
C VAL A 266 -14.28 -0.04 10.75
N GLN A 267 -14.02 -1.16 11.41
CA GLN A 267 -13.17 -2.23 10.86
C GLN A 267 -14.00 -3.45 10.43
N LEU A 268 -13.65 -4.07 9.30
CA LEU A 268 -14.40 -5.19 8.67
C LEU A 268 -13.55 -6.46 8.43
N ALA A 269 -12.28 -6.44 8.84
CA ALA A 269 -11.29 -7.44 8.43
C ALA A 269 -11.07 -8.55 9.44
N ASP A 270 -10.84 -9.76 8.92
CA ASP A 270 -10.45 -10.96 9.65
C ASP A 270 -8.93 -11.23 9.60
N GLY A 271 -8.15 -10.36 8.94
CA GLY A 271 -6.71 -10.48 8.82
C GLY A 271 -6.05 -9.24 8.23
N SER A 272 -4.72 -9.26 8.12
CA SER A 272 -3.93 -8.11 7.62
C SER A 272 -4.19 -7.78 6.15
N ASN A 273 -4.76 -8.70 5.37
CA ASN A 273 -5.18 -8.44 3.98
C ASN A 273 -4.04 -7.84 3.11
N LEU A 274 -2.92 -8.55 3.01
CA LEU A 274 -1.72 -8.13 2.26
C LEU A 274 -1.96 -8.22 0.74
N TYR A 275 -2.76 -7.30 0.19
CA TYR A 275 -3.31 -7.41 -1.17
C TYR A 275 -2.40 -6.90 -2.28
N SER A 276 -1.15 -6.53 -2.01
CA SER A 276 -0.20 -6.10 -3.06
C SER A 276 0.03 -7.16 -4.14
N GLY A 277 -0.16 -8.44 -3.81
CA GLY A 277 -0.08 -9.55 -4.77
C GLY A 277 -1.34 -9.76 -5.62
N GLY A 278 -2.45 -9.06 -5.34
CA GLY A 278 -3.75 -9.26 -6.01
C GLY A 278 -4.62 -10.38 -5.42
N ASN A 279 -4.11 -11.13 -4.44
CA ASN A 279 -4.87 -12.17 -3.74
C ASN A 279 -5.86 -11.55 -2.74
N VAL A 280 -6.97 -11.01 -3.24
CA VAL A 280 -8.03 -10.40 -2.41
C VAL A 280 -8.92 -11.47 -1.79
N SER A 281 -9.53 -11.16 -0.64
CA SER A 281 -10.38 -12.13 0.06
C SER A 281 -11.62 -12.50 -0.75
N SER A 282 -12.09 -13.74 -0.57
CA SER A 282 -13.39 -14.19 -1.11
C SER A 282 -14.59 -13.55 -0.39
N ARG A 283 -14.35 -12.83 0.72
CA ARG A 283 -15.36 -12.12 1.51
C ARG A 283 -15.44 -10.63 1.22
N ASP A 284 -14.55 -10.10 0.37
CA ASP A 284 -14.51 -8.66 0.09
C ASP A 284 -15.78 -8.17 -0.60
N ASP A 285 -16.44 -8.98 -1.43
CA ASP A 285 -17.75 -8.64 -2.00
C ASP A 285 -18.78 -8.33 -0.91
N LYS A 286 -18.89 -9.20 0.11
CA LYS A 286 -19.79 -9.02 1.25
C LYS A 286 -19.41 -7.81 2.10
N ARG A 287 -18.12 -7.54 2.28
CA ARG A 287 -17.63 -6.37 3.04
C ARG A 287 -18.03 -5.05 2.39
N PHE A 288 -17.83 -4.94 1.08
CA PHE A 288 -18.20 -3.73 0.37
C PHE A 288 -19.72 -3.56 0.33
N LYS A 289 -20.45 -4.64 0.03
CA LYS A 289 -21.92 -4.59 0.05
C LYS A 289 -22.47 -4.22 1.42
N ALA A 290 -21.88 -4.73 2.50
CA ALA A 290 -22.30 -4.40 3.86
C ALA A 290 -22.23 -2.88 4.11
N VAL A 291 -21.12 -2.24 3.74
CA VAL A 291 -20.99 -0.77 3.88
C VAL A 291 -22.02 -0.05 3.01
N ARG A 292 -22.17 -0.46 1.74
CA ARG A 292 -23.15 0.13 0.83
C ARG A 292 -24.59 0.05 1.37
N ILE A 293 -24.93 -1.02 2.08
CA ILE A 293 -26.26 -1.25 2.67
C ILE A 293 -26.44 -0.47 3.97
N ILE A 294 -25.43 -0.45 4.85
CA ILE A 294 -25.49 0.26 6.14
C ILE A 294 -25.59 1.76 5.92
N GLU A 295 -24.75 2.30 5.03
CA GLU A 295 -24.65 3.73 4.78
C GLU A 295 -25.68 4.24 3.76
N ASP A 296 -26.36 3.32 3.06
CA ASP A 296 -27.23 3.59 1.90
C ASP A 296 -26.60 4.54 0.86
N SER A 297 -25.26 4.58 0.80
CA SER A 297 -24.49 5.44 -0.11
C SER A 297 -23.35 4.67 -0.80
N THR A 298 -23.00 5.08 -2.02
CA THR A 298 -21.75 4.64 -2.66
C THR A 298 -20.59 5.47 -2.13
N TYR A 299 -19.38 4.92 -2.20
CA TYR A 299 -18.24 5.56 -1.53
C TYR A 299 -16.93 5.42 -2.31
N PRO A 300 -16.00 6.36 -2.13
CA PRO A 300 -14.63 6.24 -2.64
C PRO A 300 -13.84 5.14 -1.92
N VAL A 301 -12.87 4.55 -2.61
CA VAL A 301 -12.00 3.49 -2.07
C VAL A 301 -10.51 3.76 -2.30
N ILE A 302 -9.69 3.41 -1.30
CA ILE A 302 -8.23 3.31 -1.41
C ILE A 302 -7.82 1.85 -1.20
N ALA A 303 -7.08 1.25 -2.14
CA ALA A 303 -6.60 -0.14 -2.01
C ALA A 303 -5.30 -0.39 -2.81
N PRO A 304 -4.57 -1.51 -2.62
CA PRO A 304 -3.42 -1.82 -3.48
C PRO A 304 -3.82 -1.94 -4.95
N LYS A 305 -2.94 -1.55 -5.86
CA LYS A 305 -3.22 -1.53 -7.31
C LYS A 305 -3.76 -2.88 -7.82
N LYS A 306 -3.07 -3.98 -7.52
CA LYS A 306 -3.49 -5.32 -7.94
C LYS A 306 -4.82 -5.77 -7.30
N ALA A 307 -5.15 -5.24 -6.11
CA ALA A 307 -6.44 -5.50 -5.47
C ALA A 307 -7.58 -4.84 -6.25
N LEU A 308 -7.40 -3.57 -6.65
CA LEU A 308 -8.37 -2.85 -7.48
C LEU A 308 -8.55 -3.51 -8.85
N GLU A 309 -7.45 -3.98 -9.45
CA GLU A 309 -7.48 -4.76 -10.69
C GLU A 309 -8.30 -6.04 -10.51
N GLU A 310 -8.07 -6.79 -9.42
CA GLU A 310 -8.82 -8.01 -9.10
C GLU A 310 -10.30 -7.77 -8.80
N TYR A 311 -10.64 -6.69 -8.05
CA TYR A 311 -12.05 -6.34 -7.80
C TYR A 311 -12.81 -6.05 -9.09
N ARG A 312 -12.15 -5.43 -10.08
CA ARG A 312 -12.72 -5.16 -11.40
C ARG A 312 -12.71 -6.40 -12.32
N SER A 313 -11.66 -7.22 -12.25
CA SER A 313 -11.45 -8.37 -13.14
C SER A 313 -12.41 -9.53 -12.88
N ARG A 314 -13.00 -9.59 -11.67
CA ARG A 314 -14.12 -10.49 -11.29
C ARG A 314 -15.38 -10.12 -12.09
N SER A 315 -15.27 -10.36 -13.39
CA SER A 315 -16.06 -9.88 -14.54
C SER A 315 -17.46 -10.48 -14.65
N ASN A 316 -17.85 -11.38 -13.75
CA ASN A 316 -19.23 -11.86 -13.63
C ASN A 316 -20.05 -11.11 -12.58
N SER A 317 -19.47 -10.13 -11.90
CA SER A 317 -20.10 -9.57 -10.71
C SER A 317 -19.86 -8.06 -10.66
N SER A 318 -20.84 -7.29 -11.15
CA SER A 318 -20.89 -5.81 -11.11
C SER A 318 -20.98 -5.23 -9.68
N TRP A 319 -20.71 -6.03 -8.64
CA TRP A 319 -20.85 -5.60 -7.24
C TRP A 319 -19.91 -4.44 -6.90
N PHE A 320 -18.70 -4.45 -7.44
CA PHE A 320 -17.72 -3.39 -7.14
C PHE A 320 -18.22 -2.05 -7.65
N GLU A 321 -18.68 -1.99 -8.91
CA GLU A 321 -19.30 -0.80 -9.52
C GLU A 321 -20.57 -0.35 -8.78
N GLN A 322 -21.35 -1.27 -8.20
CA GLN A 322 -22.54 -0.95 -7.42
C GLN A 322 -22.24 -0.33 -6.04
N CYS A 323 -21.03 -0.54 -5.51
CA CYS A 323 -20.62 -0.04 -4.19
C CYS A 323 -19.80 1.25 -4.30
N ILE A 324 -19.01 1.41 -5.36
CA ILE A 324 -18.06 2.51 -5.49
C ILE A 324 -18.71 3.74 -6.10
N LYS A 325 -18.40 4.92 -5.53
CA LYS A 325 -18.83 6.20 -6.07
C LYS A 325 -18.31 6.35 -7.50
N SER A 326 -19.19 6.76 -8.41
CA SER A 326 -18.84 7.10 -9.78
C SER A 326 -18.85 8.61 -9.93
N ASP A 327 -17.72 9.19 -10.30
CA ASP A 327 -17.53 10.61 -10.51
C ASP A 327 -16.49 10.81 -11.63
N PRO A 328 -16.81 11.53 -12.72
CA PRO A 328 -15.84 11.87 -13.75
C PRO A 328 -14.60 12.58 -13.20
N ASP A 329 -14.75 13.40 -12.16
CA ASP A 329 -13.65 14.15 -11.53
C ASP A 329 -12.77 13.25 -10.65
N CYS A 330 -13.23 12.02 -10.35
CA CYS A 330 -12.42 11.00 -9.69
C CYS A 330 -11.41 10.31 -10.63
N THR A 331 -11.52 10.47 -11.95
CA THR A 331 -10.54 9.93 -12.90
C THR A 331 -9.17 10.61 -12.67
N THR A 332 -8.15 9.81 -12.36
CA THR A 332 -6.77 10.29 -12.28
C THR A 332 -5.84 9.21 -12.74
N SER A 333 -5.10 9.52 -13.81
CA SER A 333 -4.00 8.74 -14.39
C SER A 333 -4.38 7.47 -15.12
N GLU A 334 -3.48 6.99 -15.98
CA GLU A 334 -3.57 5.76 -16.78
C GLU A 334 -3.97 4.48 -15.99
N TYR A 335 -4.10 4.57 -14.67
CA TYR A 335 -4.49 3.50 -13.75
C TYR A 335 -5.92 3.62 -13.19
N SER A 336 -6.60 4.76 -13.38
CA SER A 336 -8.05 4.87 -13.17
C SER A 336 -8.77 4.45 -14.46
N THR A 337 -9.07 3.16 -14.58
CA THR A 337 -9.91 2.64 -15.64
C THR A 337 -11.39 2.84 -15.26
N GLY A 338 -11.99 3.91 -15.78
CA GLY A 338 -13.41 4.26 -15.63
C GLY A 338 -13.68 5.37 -14.62
N ASP A 339 -14.94 5.82 -14.57
CA ASP A 339 -15.41 6.94 -13.74
C ASP A 339 -15.50 6.58 -12.24
N LEU A 340 -14.85 5.51 -11.77
CA LEU A 340 -14.92 5.06 -10.37
C LEU A 340 -13.91 5.80 -9.49
N CYS A 341 -14.36 6.27 -8.33
CA CYS A 341 -13.55 6.86 -7.26
C CYS A 341 -12.71 5.80 -6.53
N ALA A 342 -11.71 5.26 -7.20
CA ALA A 342 -10.81 4.24 -6.67
C ALA A 342 -9.34 4.63 -6.87
N LEU A 343 -8.64 4.91 -5.77
CA LEU A 343 -7.22 5.28 -5.76
C LEU A 343 -6.37 4.14 -5.20
N ASN A 344 -5.11 4.07 -5.64
CA ASN A 344 -4.16 3.16 -5.04
C ASN A 344 -3.24 3.86 -4.04
N TYR A 345 -2.61 3.09 -3.15
CA TYR A 345 -1.73 3.64 -2.11
C TYR A 345 -0.55 4.48 -2.62
N ALA A 346 -0.10 4.30 -3.87
CA ALA A 346 0.95 5.14 -4.46
C ALA A 346 0.41 6.46 -5.03
N SER A 347 -0.88 6.51 -5.42
CA SER A 347 -1.50 7.71 -5.99
C SER A 347 -2.06 8.70 -4.95
N ILE A 348 -2.06 8.35 -3.66
CA ILE A 348 -2.67 9.19 -2.62
C ILE A 348 -1.73 10.24 -2.02
N THR A 349 -0.40 10.04 -2.07
CA THR A 349 0.65 10.85 -1.42
C THR A 349 0.51 12.35 -1.72
N SER A 350 0.03 12.72 -2.92
CA SER A 350 -0.17 14.12 -3.34
C SER A 350 -1.61 14.46 -3.75
N SER A 351 -2.57 13.59 -3.41
CA SER A 351 -3.97 13.76 -3.80
C SER A 351 -4.82 14.25 -2.63
N ASN A 352 -5.62 15.28 -2.88
CA ASN A 352 -6.70 15.76 -2.00
C ASN A 352 -8.08 15.36 -2.52
N LYS A 353 -8.17 14.40 -3.46
CA LYS A 353 -9.44 14.06 -4.13
C LYS A 353 -10.55 13.61 -3.20
N PHE A 354 -10.21 12.96 -2.09
CA PHE A 354 -11.20 12.49 -1.12
C PHE A 354 -11.32 13.40 0.10
N ALA A 355 -10.73 14.61 0.07
CA ALA A 355 -10.72 15.53 1.19
C ALA A 355 -12.13 15.95 1.65
N GLU A 356 -13.09 16.02 0.72
CA GLU A 356 -14.48 16.42 0.98
C GLU A 356 -15.42 15.22 1.21
N GLU A 357 -14.88 14.00 1.22
CA GLU A 357 -15.69 12.79 1.36
C GLU A 357 -15.84 12.45 2.85
N SER A 358 -17.07 12.50 3.35
CA SER A 358 -17.43 12.10 4.73
C SER A 358 -17.60 10.59 4.90
N LEU A 359 -17.58 9.82 3.80
CA LEU A 359 -17.61 8.37 3.81
C LEU A 359 -16.46 7.83 2.95
N GLY A 360 -15.66 6.92 3.50
CA GLY A 360 -14.51 6.34 2.79
C GLY A 360 -14.28 4.88 3.12
N PHE A 361 -13.59 4.17 2.21
CA PHE A 361 -13.22 2.77 2.40
C PHE A 361 -11.72 2.55 2.11
N VAL A 362 -11.00 1.97 3.05
CA VAL A 362 -9.59 1.58 2.92
C VAL A 362 -9.51 0.06 2.90
N SER A 363 -9.16 -0.54 1.75
CA SER A 363 -9.11 -1.99 1.58
C SER A 363 -7.69 -2.51 1.50
N GLY A 364 -7.38 -3.50 2.35
CA GLY A 364 -6.09 -4.18 2.35
C GLY A 364 -4.92 -3.30 2.72
N CYS A 365 -3.74 -3.91 2.70
CA CYS A 365 -2.49 -3.31 3.13
C CYS A 365 -1.43 -3.43 2.01
N PRO A 366 -0.66 -2.36 1.70
CA PRO A 366 0.28 -2.33 0.58
C PRO A 366 1.64 -2.93 0.94
N TYR A 367 1.66 -4.14 1.52
CA TYR A 367 2.90 -4.84 1.84
C TYR A 367 3.72 -5.15 0.59
N PRO A 368 4.99 -4.69 0.47
CA PRO A 368 5.73 -4.78 -0.78
C PRO A 368 6.41 -6.14 -1.00
N GLY A 369 6.40 -7.04 -0.01
CA GLY A 369 7.12 -8.31 -0.05
C GLY A 369 8.38 -8.31 0.80
N ASP A 370 8.86 -9.52 1.12
CA ASP A 370 9.97 -9.73 2.07
C ASP A 370 11.28 -9.15 1.54
N ASP A 371 11.52 -9.31 0.24
CA ASP A 371 12.75 -8.89 -0.41
C ASP A 371 12.88 -7.36 -0.36
N ILE A 372 11.78 -6.63 -0.55
CA ILE A 372 11.78 -5.16 -0.47
C ILE A 372 12.04 -4.67 0.96
N VAL A 373 11.44 -5.32 1.97
CA VAL A 373 11.72 -4.97 3.38
C VAL A 373 13.18 -5.25 3.73
N THR A 374 13.69 -6.40 3.31
CA THR A 374 15.08 -6.80 3.57
C THR A 374 16.06 -5.89 2.84
N GLN A 375 15.77 -5.53 1.59
CA GLN A 375 16.55 -4.59 0.80
C GLN A 375 16.63 -3.22 1.48
N TRP A 376 15.51 -2.70 1.97
CA TRP A 376 15.50 -1.43 2.70
C TRP A 376 16.28 -1.50 4.01
N SER A 377 16.20 -2.63 4.73
CA SER A 377 16.95 -2.83 5.96
C SER A 377 18.45 -2.74 5.68
N VAL A 378 18.92 -3.42 4.63
CA VAL A 378 20.36 -3.40 4.29
C VAL A 378 20.81 -2.04 3.77
N LEU A 379 19.97 -1.31 3.01
CA LEU A 379 20.22 0.09 2.63
C LEU A 379 20.23 1.05 3.82
N CYS A 380 19.66 0.66 4.96
CA CYS A 380 19.78 1.40 6.23
C CYS A 380 20.94 0.86 7.09
N GLY A 381 21.78 -0.03 6.55
CA GLY A 381 22.91 -0.62 7.26
C GLY A 381 22.55 -1.71 8.26
N GLU A 382 21.31 -2.23 8.23
CA GLU A 382 20.78 -3.20 9.21
C GLU A 382 20.47 -4.56 8.57
N ALA A 383 20.69 -5.64 9.30
CA ALA A 383 20.26 -6.97 8.89
C ALA A 383 18.84 -7.26 9.41
N THR A 384 18.06 -8.03 8.64
CA THR A 384 16.70 -8.43 9.03
C THR A 384 16.31 -9.76 8.40
N GLU A 385 15.42 -10.48 9.06
CA GLU A 385 14.79 -11.70 8.56
C GLU A 385 13.27 -11.67 8.80
N PRO A 386 12.44 -12.26 7.91
CA PRO A 386 11.01 -12.34 8.11
C PRO A 386 10.65 -13.32 9.23
N ASN A 387 9.77 -12.89 10.13
CA ASN A 387 9.19 -13.75 11.15
C ASN A 387 7.94 -14.43 10.60
N ARG A 388 7.96 -15.76 10.56
CA ARG A 388 6.84 -16.57 10.06
C ARG A 388 6.19 -17.37 11.19
N SER A 389 4.86 -17.43 11.20
CA SER A 389 4.11 -18.33 12.08
C SER A 389 4.28 -19.81 11.63
N PRO A 390 3.89 -20.79 12.46
CA PRO A 390 4.06 -22.22 12.13
C PRO A 390 3.36 -22.67 10.83
N ASP A 391 2.33 -21.95 10.39
CA ASP A 391 1.59 -22.15 9.14
C ASP A 391 2.18 -21.37 7.95
N GLY A 392 3.30 -20.66 8.14
CA GLY A 392 4.00 -19.89 7.10
C GLY A 392 3.50 -18.46 6.91
N GLY A 393 2.52 -18.01 7.70
CA GLY A 393 2.03 -16.63 7.68
C GLY A 393 3.09 -15.62 8.10
N LEU A 394 3.14 -14.44 7.47
CA LEU A 394 4.03 -13.36 7.89
C LEU A 394 3.49 -12.72 9.17
N THR A 395 4.35 -12.63 10.19
CA THR A 395 4.00 -12.04 11.49
C THR A 395 4.78 -10.75 11.80
N GLY A 396 5.83 -10.46 11.04
CA GLY A 396 6.67 -9.27 11.20
C GLY A 396 8.10 -9.54 10.74
N PHE A 397 9.03 -8.74 11.22
CA PHE A 397 10.46 -8.87 10.90
C PHE A 397 11.33 -8.72 12.16
N THR A 398 12.58 -9.13 12.09
CA THR A 398 13.53 -8.94 13.19
C THR A 398 14.17 -7.55 13.13
N GLY A 399 14.46 -6.97 14.31
CA GLY A 399 15.17 -5.70 14.40
C GLY A 399 14.49 -4.55 13.64
N PHE A 400 15.29 -3.74 12.95
CA PHE A 400 14.80 -2.58 12.19
C PHE A 400 13.92 -2.94 10.99
N GLY A 401 13.94 -4.19 10.53
CA GLY A 401 13.03 -4.65 9.48
C GLY A 401 11.56 -4.55 9.90
N ASP A 402 11.23 -4.65 11.20
CA ASP A 402 9.84 -4.50 11.65
C ASP A 402 9.35 -3.06 11.49
N ASP A 403 10.23 -2.07 11.73
CA ASP A 403 9.92 -0.66 11.52
C ASP A 403 9.68 -0.35 10.04
N ILE A 404 10.46 -0.97 9.14
CA ILE A 404 10.26 -0.88 7.69
C ILE A 404 8.97 -1.59 7.27
N TYR A 405 8.69 -2.76 7.83
CA TYR A 405 7.44 -3.47 7.59
C TYR A 405 6.24 -2.61 8.00
N ARG A 406 6.24 -2.02 9.20
CA ARG A 406 5.21 -1.09 9.67
C ARG A 406 5.13 0.18 8.81
N HIS A 407 6.27 0.69 8.33
CA HIS A 407 6.31 1.82 7.39
C HIS A 407 5.48 1.55 6.14
N PHE A 408 5.65 0.39 5.51
CA PHE A 408 4.91 0.05 4.30
C PHE A 408 3.51 -0.49 4.57
N THR A 409 3.22 -0.93 5.80
CA THR A 409 1.91 -1.50 6.15
C THR A 409 1.07 -0.50 6.94
N SER A 410 1.13 -0.55 8.28
CA SER A 410 0.28 0.24 9.16
C SER A 410 0.36 1.75 8.93
N ASN A 411 1.55 2.29 8.66
CA ASN A 411 1.68 3.72 8.44
C ASN A 411 1.02 4.15 7.12
N LYS A 412 1.05 3.31 6.08
CA LYS A 412 0.34 3.59 4.82
C LYS A 412 -1.17 3.48 4.96
N VAL A 413 -1.66 2.52 5.74
CA VAL A 413 -3.10 2.42 6.07
C VAL A 413 -3.56 3.69 6.79
N PHE A 414 -2.80 4.15 7.80
CA PHE A 414 -3.08 5.42 8.47
C PHE A 414 -3.08 6.62 7.51
N GLN A 415 -2.05 6.75 6.67
CA GLN A 415 -1.98 7.83 5.68
C GLN A 415 -3.16 7.80 4.70
N ALA A 416 -3.71 6.62 4.37
CA ALA A 416 -4.89 6.48 3.53
C ALA A 416 -6.17 6.91 4.26
N ILE A 417 -6.34 6.52 5.53
CA ILE A 417 -7.46 6.96 6.38
C ILE A 417 -7.53 8.48 6.44
N LEU A 418 -6.38 9.13 6.62
CA LEU A 418 -6.31 10.58 6.68
C LEU A 418 -6.73 11.28 5.38
N ARG A 419 -6.91 10.59 4.24
CA ARG A 419 -7.27 11.24 2.96
C ARG A 419 -8.75 11.59 2.87
N PHE A 420 -9.57 11.08 3.78
CA PHE A 420 -11.00 11.39 3.93
C PHE A 420 -11.20 12.47 4.99
N GLY A 421 -12.31 13.21 4.93
CA GLY A 421 -12.70 14.08 6.05
C GLY A 421 -11.78 15.28 6.32
N ARG A 422 -11.05 15.80 5.32
CA ARG A 422 -10.07 16.89 5.51
C ARG A 422 -10.64 18.29 5.36
N SER A 423 -11.81 18.43 4.73
CA SER A 423 -12.41 19.73 4.46
C SER A 423 -13.17 20.25 5.67
N ASP A 424 -12.96 21.52 6.01
CA ASP A 424 -13.75 22.25 7.01
C ASP A 424 -15.23 22.40 6.59
N GLU A 425 -15.56 22.05 5.34
CA GLU A 425 -16.92 22.08 4.78
C GLU A 425 -17.76 20.84 5.12
N ILE A 426 -17.15 19.81 5.72
CA ILE A 426 -17.87 18.62 6.14
C ILE A 426 -18.58 18.90 7.48
N GLU A 427 -19.91 18.95 7.44
CA GLU A 427 -20.74 19.21 8.63
C GLU A 427 -21.02 17.94 9.46
N ASP A 428 -20.97 16.76 8.82
CA ASP A 428 -21.28 15.46 9.43
C ASP A 428 -20.01 14.67 9.81
N THR A 429 -20.12 13.78 10.81
CA THR A 429 -19.03 12.89 11.22
C THR A 429 -18.50 12.08 10.04
N THR A 430 -17.17 12.10 9.84
CA THR A 430 -16.53 11.33 8.77
C THR A 430 -16.39 9.87 9.18
N THR A 431 -16.99 8.93 8.44
CA THR A 431 -16.86 7.50 8.70
C THR A 431 -15.91 6.85 7.70
N VAL A 432 -14.84 6.22 8.19
CA VAL A 432 -13.87 5.48 7.36
C VAL A 432 -13.92 4.00 7.71
N TYR A 433 -14.33 3.19 6.74
CA TYR A 433 -14.33 1.75 6.82
C TYR A 433 -12.96 1.18 6.45
N VAL A 434 -12.43 0.28 7.27
CA VAL A 434 -11.09 -0.30 7.10
C VAL A 434 -11.19 -1.81 6.99
N ASN A 435 -10.84 -2.33 5.81
CA ASN A 435 -10.75 -3.77 5.53
C ASN A 435 -9.30 -4.26 5.60
N THR A 436 -8.68 -4.09 6.76
CA THR A 436 -7.40 -4.73 7.13
C THR A 436 -7.23 -4.72 8.64
N GLN A 437 -6.50 -5.70 9.20
CA GLN A 437 -6.00 -5.67 10.59
C GLN A 437 -4.67 -4.91 10.75
N ALA A 438 -4.13 -4.33 9.67
CA ALA A 438 -2.91 -3.54 9.72
C ALA A 438 -3.14 -2.11 10.24
N LEU A 439 -4.18 -1.85 11.04
CA LEU A 439 -4.31 -0.56 11.72
C LEU A 439 -3.14 -0.38 12.71
N PRO A 440 -2.55 0.82 12.82
CA PRO A 440 -1.56 1.08 13.86
C PRO A 440 -2.14 0.83 15.25
N GLU A 441 -1.32 0.27 16.14
CA GLU A 441 -1.70 -0.10 17.52
C GLU A 441 -2.23 1.05 18.38
N PHE A 442 -1.92 2.30 18.00
CA PHE A 442 -2.38 3.50 18.69
C PHE A 442 -3.74 4.00 18.21
N LEU A 443 -4.37 3.36 17.22
CA LEU A 443 -5.73 3.67 16.77
C LEU A 443 -6.68 2.57 17.23
N SER A 444 -7.91 2.97 17.57
CA SER A 444 -8.98 2.03 17.89
C SER A 444 -10.13 2.20 16.92
N ALA A 445 -10.60 1.08 16.34
CA ALA A 445 -11.87 1.09 15.65
C ALA A 445 -12.99 1.34 16.66
N SER A 446 -13.94 2.21 16.31
CA SER A 446 -15.15 2.42 17.10
C SER A 446 -16.02 1.17 17.14
N ILE A 447 -16.02 0.42 16.04
CA ILE A 447 -16.75 -0.83 15.83
C ILE A 447 -15.89 -1.76 14.99
N GLU A 448 -15.79 -3.03 15.40
CA GLU A 448 -15.18 -4.11 14.64
C GLU A 448 -16.26 -5.09 14.18
N TYR A 449 -16.69 -4.97 12.94
CA TYR A 449 -17.74 -5.81 12.39
C TYR A 449 -17.22 -7.19 11.98
N THR A 450 -17.93 -8.23 12.46
CA THR A 450 -17.82 -9.59 11.93
C THR A 450 -18.94 -9.86 10.94
N ILE A 451 -18.60 -10.25 9.71
CA ILE A 451 -19.60 -10.56 8.68
C ILE A 451 -19.88 -12.06 8.62
N LYS A 452 -21.14 -12.46 8.80
CA LYS A 452 -21.60 -13.84 8.74
C LYS A 452 -22.54 -14.05 7.56
N ASP A 453 -22.38 -15.17 6.87
CA ASP A 453 -23.23 -15.59 5.75
C ASP A 453 -23.37 -17.12 5.69
N GLU A 454 -24.13 -17.62 4.71
CA GLU A 454 -24.33 -19.05 4.50
C GLU A 454 -23.05 -19.87 4.31
N ARG A 455 -21.91 -19.24 3.95
CA ARG A 455 -20.65 -19.94 3.67
C ARG A 455 -19.82 -20.15 4.92
N ASN A 456 -19.85 -19.19 5.85
CA ASN A 456 -19.00 -19.22 7.05
C ASN A 456 -19.77 -19.44 8.36
N ALA A 457 -21.09 -19.28 8.35
CA ALA A 457 -21.94 -19.36 9.54
C ALA A 457 -23.30 -20.00 9.24
N LEU A 458 -23.34 -21.00 8.36
CA LEU A 458 -24.57 -21.61 7.85
C LEU A 458 -25.64 -21.89 8.91
N LYS A 459 -25.29 -22.60 9.98
CA LYS A 459 -26.24 -22.97 11.05
C LYS A 459 -26.80 -21.77 11.79
N GLU A 460 -25.98 -20.75 12.01
CA GLU A 460 -26.40 -19.51 12.66
C GLU A 460 -27.36 -18.75 11.75
N VAL A 461 -26.98 -18.55 10.48
CA VAL A 461 -27.78 -17.87 9.46
C VAL A 461 -29.15 -18.53 9.30
N LEU A 462 -29.20 -19.84 9.09
CA LEU A 462 -30.47 -20.57 8.96
C LEU A 462 -31.33 -20.48 10.23
N GLY A 463 -30.71 -20.48 11.42
CA GLY A 463 -31.46 -20.36 12.67
C GLY A 463 -32.10 -18.99 12.85
N ILE A 464 -31.43 -17.93 12.39
CA ILE A 464 -31.95 -16.58 12.40
C ILE A 464 -33.05 -16.44 11.33
N GLU A 465 -32.81 -16.90 10.11
CA GLU A 465 -33.81 -16.91 9.03
C GLU A 465 -35.09 -17.64 9.43
N ALA A 466 -34.96 -18.84 10.04
CA ALA A 466 -36.09 -19.62 10.49
C ALA A 466 -36.90 -18.93 11.60
N LEU A 467 -36.25 -18.12 12.45
CA LEU A 467 -36.94 -17.34 13.48
C LEU A 467 -37.68 -16.15 12.88
N ILE A 468 -37.05 -15.42 11.95
CA ILE A 468 -37.64 -14.25 11.30
C ILE A 468 -38.81 -14.67 10.40
N ASN A 469 -38.61 -15.65 9.52
CA ASN A 469 -39.67 -16.15 8.64
C ASN A 469 -40.86 -16.67 9.44
N ALA A 470 -40.64 -17.31 10.60
CA ALA A 470 -41.74 -17.75 11.46
C ALA A 470 -42.54 -16.58 12.06
N ALA A 471 -41.92 -15.43 12.25
CA ALA A 471 -42.58 -14.24 12.76
C ALA A 471 -43.37 -13.49 11.67
N TRP A 472 -42.91 -13.56 10.41
CA TRP A 472 -43.59 -12.98 9.26
C TRP A 472 -44.74 -13.85 8.72
N ASP A 473 -44.64 -15.17 8.83
CA ASP A 473 -45.69 -16.10 8.38
C ASP A 473 -46.94 -16.07 9.28
N GLU A 474 -48.05 -15.55 8.75
CA GLU A 474 -49.35 -15.45 9.44
C GLU A 474 -49.95 -16.84 9.80
N ASP A 475 -49.61 -17.89 9.05
CA ASP A 475 -50.11 -19.26 9.25
C ASP A 475 -49.24 -20.06 10.24
N GLN A 476 -48.05 -19.56 10.60
CA GLN A 476 -47.16 -20.19 11.57
C GLN A 476 -47.26 -19.59 12.98
N PHE A 477 -46.89 -20.41 13.97
CA PHE A 477 -46.70 -19.91 15.33
C PHE A 477 -45.48 -19.00 15.37
N SER A 478 -45.67 -17.69 15.45
CA SER A 478 -44.58 -16.69 15.57
C SER A 478 -43.64 -16.93 16.75
N LYS A 479 -44.08 -17.67 17.77
CA LYS A 479 -43.26 -18.11 18.90
C LYS A 479 -42.65 -19.48 18.64
N GLN A 480 -41.33 -19.55 18.64
CA GLN A 480 -40.54 -20.75 18.38
C GLN A 480 -39.81 -21.24 19.62
N THR A 481 -39.66 -22.56 19.79
CA THR A 481 -38.76 -23.13 20.81
C THR A 481 -37.43 -23.48 20.15
N ALA A 482 -36.38 -23.68 20.95
CA ALA A 482 -35.11 -24.20 20.42
C ALA A 482 -35.29 -25.53 19.66
N SER A 483 -36.24 -26.37 20.08
CA SER A 483 -36.53 -27.64 19.41
C SER A 483 -37.24 -27.47 18.08
N THR A 484 -38.15 -26.48 17.95
CA THR A 484 -38.87 -26.26 16.68
C THR A 484 -37.95 -25.63 15.64
N LEU A 485 -37.10 -24.69 16.05
CA LEU A 485 -36.05 -24.14 15.17
C LEU A 485 -35.07 -25.24 14.72
N ASN A 486 -34.64 -26.10 15.65
CA ASN A 486 -33.78 -27.23 15.33
C ASN A 486 -34.38 -28.11 14.22
N THR A 487 -35.65 -28.50 14.34
CA THR A 487 -36.35 -29.30 13.32
C THR A 487 -36.33 -28.59 11.97
N LYS A 488 -36.71 -27.31 11.91
CA LYS A 488 -36.72 -26.52 10.67
C LYS A 488 -35.34 -26.43 10.01
N ILE A 489 -34.30 -26.13 10.79
CA ILE A 489 -32.93 -26.01 10.28
C ILE A 489 -32.44 -27.38 9.77
N THR A 490 -32.74 -28.45 10.50
CA THR A 490 -32.37 -29.80 10.11
C THR A 490 -33.03 -30.20 8.79
N GLU A 491 -34.33 -29.92 8.64
CA GLU A 491 -35.07 -30.14 7.38
C GLU A 491 -34.45 -29.37 6.21
N GLN A 492 -34.17 -28.07 6.39
CA GLN A 492 -33.52 -27.24 5.35
C GLN A 492 -32.12 -27.74 4.98
N LEU A 493 -31.32 -28.18 5.95
CA LEU A 493 -29.98 -28.73 5.70
C LEU A 493 -30.05 -30.03 4.88
N TYR A 494 -31.05 -30.88 5.14
CA TYR A 494 -31.31 -32.07 4.34
C TYR A 494 -31.73 -31.73 2.92
N GLU A 495 -32.66 -30.79 2.74
CA GLU A 495 -33.16 -30.38 1.42
C GLU A 495 -32.07 -29.79 0.53
N GLN A 496 -31.13 -29.03 1.12
CA GLN A 496 -30.00 -28.44 0.39
C GLN A 496 -28.87 -29.43 0.09
N ASN A 497 -29.02 -30.73 0.40
CA ASN A 497 -27.98 -31.76 0.27
C ASN A 497 -26.66 -31.38 1.00
N ARG A 498 -26.73 -30.57 2.06
CA ARG A 498 -25.57 -30.17 2.88
C ARG A 498 -25.36 -31.12 4.08
N GLY A 499 -25.71 -32.39 3.88
CA GLY A 499 -25.97 -33.42 4.89
C GLY A 499 -24.77 -33.95 5.70
N ASP A 500 -23.61 -33.29 5.68
CA ASP A 500 -22.43 -33.65 6.49
C ASP A 500 -22.07 -32.57 7.53
N THR A 501 -23.02 -31.66 7.83
CA THR A 501 -22.77 -30.51 8.72
C THR A 501 -22.87 -30.85 10.22
N GLY A 502 -23.12 -32.12 10.59
CA GLY A 502 -23.30 -32.57 11.98
C GLY A 502 -24.61 -32.08 12.60
N ASP A 503 -25.22 -32.89 13.48
CA ASP A 503 -26.49 -32.57 14.13
C ASP A 503 -26.48 -31.17 14.76
N VAL A 504 -27.55 -30.42 14.55
CA VAL A 504 -27.81 -29.16 15.25
C VAL A 504 -28.45 -29.53 16.57
N SER A 505 -27.81 -29.20 17.70
CA SER A 505 -28.40 -29.46 19.02
C SER A 505 -29.27 -28.28 19.47
N ASN A 506 -30.24 -28.54 20.37
CA ASN A 506 -31.03 -27.46 20.98
C ASN A 506 -30.13 -26.46 21.74
N ASP A 507 -29.01 -26.92 22.30
CA ASP A 507 -28.04 -26.06 22.97
C ASP A 507 -27.31 -25.14 21.98
N HIS A 508 -27.01 -25.64 20.78
CA HIS A 508 -26.46 -24.82 19.71
C HIS A 508 -27.43 -23.70 19.30
N ILE A 509 -28.73 -24.02 19.14
CA ILE A 509 -29.76 -23.00 18.85
C ILE A 509 -29.83 -21.95 19.95
N ARG A 510 -29.85 -22.37 21.22
CA ARG A 510 -29.83 -21.40 22.34
C ARG A 510 -28.58 -20.52 22.31
N SER A 511 -27.43 -21.05 21.91
CA SER A 511 -26.22 -20.27 21.75
C SER A 511 -26.34 -19.22 20.63
N ILE A 512 -26.95 -19.57 19.50
CA ILE A 512 -27.21 -18.63 18.39
C ILE A 512 -28.12 -17.50 18.87
N LEU A 513 -29.25 -17.85 19.50
CA LEU A 513 -30.22 -16.85 19.98
C LEU A 513 -29.63 -15.93 21.05
N ARG A 514 -28.72 -16.44 21.89
CA ARG A 514 -27.99 -15.65 22.89
C ARG A 514 -26.87 -14.79 22.30
N SER A 515 -26.42 -15.07 21.08
CA SER A 515 -25.41 -14.24 20.41
C SER A 515 -26.01 -13.04 19.68
N LEU A 516 -27.33 -13.01 19.51
CA LEU A 516 -28.04 -11.85 19.01
C LEU A 516 -28.28 -10.84 20.13
N ASP A 517 -28.43 -9.58 19.75
CA ASP A 517 -28.74 -8.50 20.68
C ASP A 517 -30.11 -8.76 21.34
N GLU A 518 -30.19 -8.46 22.64
CA GLU A 518 -31.35 -8.82 23.46
C GLU A 518 -32.65 -8.11 23.03
N ASP A 519 -32.54 -6.99 22.33
CA ASP A 519 -33.66 -6.20 21.80
C ASP A 519 -34.24 -6.78 20.49
N LEU A 520 -33.52 -7.67 19.81
CA LEU A 520 -34.00 -8.29 18.56
C LEU A 520 -34.95 -9.47 18.79
N ILE A 521 -34.94 -10.06 20.00
CA ILE A 521 -35.69 -11.27 20.32
C ILE A 521 -36.40 -11.15 21.66
N ILE A 522 -37.71 -11.38 21.66
CA ILE A 522 -38.47 -11.56 22.90
C ILE A 522 -38.40 -13.02 23.35
N ARG A 523 -37.85 -13.23 24.55
CA ARG A 523 -37.83 -14.54 25.23
C ARG A 523 -38.97 -14.64 26.25
N TYR A 524 -39.78 -15.69 26.13
CA TYR A 524 -40.81 -16.08 27.08
C TYR A 524 -40.34 -17.33 27.84
N GLU A 525 -39.90 -17.14 29.08
CA GLU A 525 -39.38 -18.23 29.91
C GLU A 525 -40.48 -19.23 30.28
N ASP A 526 -40.14 -20.53 30.23
CA ASP A 526 -41.01 -21.66 30.62
C ASP A 526 -42.42 -21.67 29.97
N ALA A 527 -42.57 -21.02 28.81
CA ALA A 527 -43.87 -20.75 28.21
C ALA A 527 -44.43 -21.89 27.33
N ALA A 528 -43.61 -22.86 26.94
CA ALA A 528 -44.00 -24.01 26.14
C ALA A 528 -44.10 -25.32 26.95
N THR A 529 -44.66 -26.36 26.31
CA THR A 529 -44.80 -27.70 26.89
C THR A 529 -43.49 -28.22 27.48
N GLY A 530 -43.53 -28.66 28.74
CA GLY A 530 -42.35 -29.15 29.45
C GLY A 530 -41.46 -28.06 30.05
N GLY A 531 -41.92 -26.81 30.12
CA GLY A 531 -41.13 -25.68 30.65
C GLY A 531 -40.04 -25.23 29.68
N ALA A 532 -40.30 -25.31 28.37
CA ALA A 532 -39.34 -24.84 27.38
C ALA A 532 -39.55 -23.34 27.11
N ASP A 533 -38.45 -22.60 26.96
CA ASP A 533 -38.48 -21.21 26.50
C ASP A 533 -39.06 -21.10 25.08
N GLN A 534 -39.82 -20.03 24.87
CA GLN A 534 -40.22 -19.57 23.54
C GLN A 534 -39.50 -18.28 23.16
N TYR A 535 -39.20 -18.14 21.89
CA TYR A 535 -38.50 -17.00 21.29
C TYR A 535 -39.36 -16.45 20.15
N ARG A 536 -39.44 -15.13 20.05
CA ARG A 536 -40.12 -14.44 18.95
C ARG A 536 -39.22 -13.33 18.44
N TRP A 537 -39.11 -13.20 17.13
CA TRP A 537 -38.46 -12.04 16.51
C TRP A 537 -39.22 -10.73 16.81
N ASP A 538 -38.48 -9.66 17.07
CA ASP A 538 -39.02 -8.30 17.28
C ASP A 538 -38.09 -7.22 16.69
N GLY A 539 -37.07 -7.63 15.92
CA GLY A 539 -35.96 -6.79 15.49
C GLY A 539 -36.04 -6.25 14.07
N ASP A 540 -37.25 -6.06 13.50
CA ASP A 540 -37.40 -5.66 12.08
C ASP A 540 -36.67 -4.34 11.74
N GLU A 541 -36.51 -3.43 12.72
CA GLU A 541 -35.77 -2.17 12.53
C GLU A 541 -34.27 -2.38 12.27
N ALA A 542 -33.71 -3.53 12.66
CA ALA A 542 -32.31 -3.88 12.44
C ALA A 542 -32.05 -4.58 11.09
N LEU A 543 -33.11 -4.81 10.30
CA LEU A 543 -33.03 -5.42 8.98
C LEU A 543 -32.91 -4.35 7.88
N HIS A 544 -31.83 -4.43 7.12
CA HIS A 544 -31.60 -3.59 5.96
C HIS A 544 -31.84 -4.40 4.69
N ARG A 545 -32.68 -3.90 3.78
CA ARG A 545 -32.96 -4.59 2.52
C ARG A 545 -31.72 -4.58 1.62
N CYS A 546 -31.29 -5.76 1.19
CA CYS A 546 -30.17 -5.93 0.27
C CYS A 546 -30.67 -6.08 -1.17
N ARG A 547 -30.31 -5.14 -2.05
CA ARG A 547 -30.67 -5.19 -3.49
C ARG A 547 -29.49 -5.51 -4.42
N ILE A 548 -28.30 -5.64 -3.84
CA ILE A 548 -27.03 -5.74 -4.56
C ILE A 548 -26.34 -7.10 -4.36
N ASP A 549 -27.03 -8.02 -3.67
CA ASP A 549 -26.56 -9.38 -3.44
C ASP A 549 -27.53 -10.42 -3.95
N ASP A 550 -27.05 -11.30 -4.82
CA ASP A 550 -27.91 -12.32 -5.45
C ASP A 550 -28.26 -13.48 -4.50
N ARG A 551 -27.58 -13.60 -3.35
CA ARG A 551 -27.73 -14.72 -2.42
C ARG A 551 -28.48 -14.35 -1.15
N SER A 552 -28.63 -13.06 -0.88
CA SER A 552 -29.20 -12.53 0.35
C SER A 552 -30.02 -11.29 0.01
N ASN A 553 -31.26 -11.23 0.49
CA ASN A 553 -32.16 -10.09 0.29
C ASN A 553 -32.23 -9.17 1.53
N TYR A 554 -31.59 -9.55 2.64
CA TYR A 554 -31.47 -8.72 3.84
C TYR A 554 -30.06 -8.78 4.44
N LEU A 555 -29.68 -7.69 5.10
CA LEU A 555 -28.55 -7.59 6.00
C LEU A 555 -29.10 -7.27 7.40
N LEU A 556 -28.89 -8.18 8.36
CA LEU A 556 -29.20 -7.94 9.76
C LEU A 556 -27.98 -7.39 10.48
N ARG A 557 -28.15 -6.29 11.21
CA ARG A 557 -27.15 -5.77 12.15
C ARG A 557 -27.53 -6.19 13.58
N SER A 558 -26.69 -7.00 14.21
CA SER A 558 -26.79 -7.36 15.65
C SER A 558 -25.47 -7.00 16.32
N GLY A 559 -25.44 -5.86 17.00
CA GLY A 559 -24.26 -5.34 17.66
C GLY A 559 -23.12 -5.14 16.67
N ALA A 560 -22.02 -5.85 16.90
CA ALA A 560 -20.84 -5.88 16.05
C ALA A 560 -20.85 -7.04 15.02
N THR A 561 -21.97 -7.71 14.83
CA THR A 561 -22.11 -8.80 13.84
C THR A 561 -23.11 -8.43 12.76
N LEU A 562 -22.72 -8.64 11.50
CA LEU A 562 -23.55 -8.39 10.33
C LEU A 562 -23.89 -9.72 9.67
N TYR A 563 -25.17 -10.07 9.57
CA TYR A 563 -25.63 -11.32 8.97
C TYR A 563 -26.27 -11.05 7.60
N PHE A 564 -25.74 -11.67 6.56
CA PHE A 564 -26.39 -11.71 5.25
C PHE A 564 -27.43 -12.83 5.24
N LEU A 565 -28.70 -12.45 5.13
CA LEU A 565 -29.85 -13.35 5.27
C LEU A 565 -30.63 -13.45 3.96
N ARG A 566 -31.23 -14.61 3.73
CA ARG A 566 -32.19 -14.91 2.68
C ARG A 566 -33.54 -15.22 3.31
N LEU A 567 -34.39 -14.20 3.41
CA LEU A 567 -35.72 -14.29 3.99
C LEU A 567 -36.77 -14.48 2.91
N GLU A 568 -37.87 -15.14 3.25
CA GLU A 568 -39.00 -15.30 2.33
C GLU A 568 -39.78 -13.98 2.31
N GLU A 569 -39.90 -13.34 1.14
CA GLU A 569 -40.72 -12.12 0.99
C GLU A 569 -42.20 -12.54 0.85
N ASP A 570 -43.11 -11.79 1.50
CA ASP A 570 -44.56 -11.88 1.28
C ASP A 570 -44.99 -11.46 -0.13
#